data_AF-A0AB35BML0-F1
#
_entry.id   AF-A0AB35BML0-F1
#
_cell.length_a   1.000
_cell.length_b   1.000
_cell.length_c   1.000
_cell.angle_alpha   90.00
_cell.angle_beta   90.00
_cell.angle_gamma   90.00
#
_symmetry.space_group_name_H-M   'P 1'
#
loop_
_entity.id
_entity.type
_entity.pdbx_description
1 polymer ?
#
loop_
_entity_poly.entity_id
_entity_poly.type
_entity_poly.pdbx_seq_one_letter_code
_entity_poly.pdbx_strand_id
1 'polypeptide(L)'
;MSFAEGINALATKIREKKAGIETEEATKNAFIMPFISSVLGYDVFDPSEVVPEFVADVGVKRGEKIDYAILKNGEVRMLVECKKVGEPLNVNHASQLFRYFAVTQARIAILTNGQVYQVYTDGDAPNVMDAKPFLVFDLLDIDRTLIPEMQKLSKESFDLDSVVNAAEELKYIGMIKRVLAGEVKNPSDDWIKYFVSRAYDGKATQKVVEQFRPLVTKATSQYIGDQVNDRLKNALGGDAPSFDGVEAPAPAESVVAEAEAVLGSAPDPDITTTDEELEGFNIVRAIAVSEVAPQRIVHRDAKTYFAVLLDDNNRKPIIRLYLNGKSVKYVMTFEGGNKAGVRHDIGSVVDIYNVAEQIRTVIREYAGQGELTPVS
;
A
#
# COMPACT_ATOMS: atom_id res chain seq x y z
N MET A 1 14.90 17.58 -3.54
CA MET A 1 13.99 16.52 -3.06
C MET A 1 13.93 15.48 -4.16
N SER A 2 14.10 14.21 -3.85
CA SER A 2 13.98 13.15 -4.87
C SER A 2 12.52 13.02 -5.34
N PHE A 3 12.30 12.43 -6.51
CA PHE A 3 10.97 12.20 -7.07
C PHE A 3 10.03 11.46 -6.08
N ALA A 4 10.55 10.41 -5.45
CA ALA A 4 9.81 9.63 -4.45
C ALA A 4 9.54 10.42 -3.15
N GLU A 5 10.49 11.24 -2.70
CA GLU A 5 10.26 12.15 -1.56
C GLU A 5 9.16 13.18 -1.86
N GLY A 6 9.15 13.75 -3.08
CA GLY A 6 8.14 14.70 -3.52
C GLY A 6 6.74 14.08 -3.52
N ILE A 7 6.62 12.86 -4.04
CA ILE A 7 5.40 12.06 -3.97
C ILE A 7 4.93 11.88 -2.54
N ASN A 8 5.82 11.43 -1.64
CA ASN A 8 5.47 11.15 -0.25
C ASN A 8 5.05 12.43 0.50
N ALA A 9 5.76 13.53 0.28
CA ALA A 9 5.43 14.83 0.85
C ALA A 9 4.04 15.31 0.39
N LEU A 10 3.73 15.14 -0.90
CA LEU A 10 2.42 15.50 -1.44
C LEU A 10 1.30 14.60 -0.91
N ALA A 11 1.54 13.29 -0.80
CA ALA A 11 0.59 12.35 -0.21
C ALA A 11 0.26 12.73 1.25
N THR A 12 1.26 13.07 2.06
CA THR A 12 1.07 13.57 3.42
C THR A 12 0.23 14.84 3.44
N LYS A 13 0.54 15.83 2.58
CA LYS A 13 -0.23 17.07 2.47
C LYS A 13 -1.69 16.81 2.09
N ILE A 14 -1.96 15.86 1.20
CA ILE A 14 -3.32 15.48 0.82
C ILE A 14 -4.07 14.90 2.02
N ARG A 15 -3.46 13.97 2.79
CA ARG A 15 -4.10 13.39 4.00
C ARG A 15 -4.51 14.47 5.00
N GLU A 16 -3.64 15.44 5.22
CA GLU A 16 -3.86 16.50 6.22
C GLU A 16 -4.84 17.58 5.77
N LYS A 17 -4.80 17.98 4.49
CA LYS A 17 -5.46 19.20 4.02
C LYS A 17 -6.71 18.95 3.18
N LYS A 18 -6.89 17.75 2.61
CA LYS A 18 -8.00 17.45 1.67
C LYS A 18 -9.37 17.84 2.22
N ALA A 19 -9.63 17.60 3.51
CA ALA A 19 -10.92 17.89 4.13
C ALA A 19 -11.31 19.38 4.11
N GLY A 20 -10.33 20.30 4.06
CA GLY A 20 -10.56 21.74 4.01
C GLY A 20 -10.54 22.35 2.60
N ILE A 21 -10.44 21.55 1.55
CA ILE A 21 -10.38 22.03 0.16
C ILE A 21 -11.76 21.94 -0.48
N GLU A 22 -12.38 23.10 -0.70
CA GLU A 22 -13.78 23.18 -1.15
C GLU A 22 -13.94 23.54 -2.64
N THR A 23 -12.88 23.96 -3.32
CA THR A 23 -12.95 24.39 -4.73
C THR A 23 -11.90 23.70 -5.60
N GLU A 24 -12.16 23.70 -6.91
CA GLU A 24 -11.19 23.24 -7.90
C GLU A 24 -9.92 24.10 -7.88
N GLU A 25 -10.06 25.43 -7.79
CA GLU A 25 -8.91 26.34 -7.66
C GLU A 25 -8.07 26.07 -6.41
N ALA A 26 -8.72 25.79 -5.27
CA ALA A 26 -8.00 25.39 -4.07
C ALA A 26 -7.30 24.04 -4.24
N THR A 27 -7.88 23.11 -5.01
CA THR A 27 -7.25 21.82 -5.37
C THR A 27 -6.01 22.03 -6.24
N LYS A 28 -6.12 22.88 -7.26
CA LYS A 28 -5.03 23.27 -8.15
C LYS A 28 -3.85 23.82 -7.35
N ASN A 29 -4.12 24.79 -6.48
CA ASN A 29 -3.11 25.42 -5.64
C ASN A 29 -2.51 24.49 -4.58
N ALA A 30 -3.35 23.72 -3.88
CA ALA A 30 -2.89 22.93 -2.75
C ALA A 30 -2.16 21.66 -3.18
N PHE A 31 -2.55 21.03 -4.29
CA PHE A 31 -2.09 19.68 -4.65
C PHE A 31 -1.50 19.57 -6.05
N ILE A 32 -2.14 20.13 -7.08
CA ILE A 32 -1.73 19.91 -8.48
C ILE A 32 -0.50 20.73 -8.85
N MET A 33 -0.45 22.03 -8.51
CA MET A 33 0.75 22.85 -8.74
C MET A 33 1.97 22.31 -7.99
N PRO A 34 1.87 21.90 -6.70
CA PRO A 34 2.96 21.20 -6.04
C PRO A 34 3.37 19.89 -6.72
N PHE A 35 2.45 19.15 -7.33
CA PHE A 35 2.83 17.98 -8.13
C PHE A 35 3.65 18.38 -9.35
N ILE A 36 3.18 19.36 -10.14
CA ILE A 36 3.91 19.85 -11.33
C ILE A 36 5.29 20.38 -10.94
N SER A 37 5.37 21.17 -9.86
CA SER A 37 6.61 21.83 -9.43
C SER A 37 7.55 20.91 -8.65
N SER A 38 7.10 20.35 -7.53
CA SER A 38 7.97 19.60 -6.61
C SER A 38 8.18 18.14 -6.99
N VAL A 39 7.28 17.55 -7.80
CA VAL A 39 7.37 16.15 -8.21
C VAL A 39 7.86 16.04 -9.65
N LEU A 40 7.19 16.69 -10.59
CA LEU A 40 7.62 16.64 -11.99
C LEU A 40 8.78 17.59 -12.30
N GLY A 41 9.05 18.59 -11.46
CA GLY A 41 10.20 19.48 -11.59
C GLY A 41 10.03 20.60 -12.61
N TYR A 42 8.82 20.88 -13.09
CA TYR A 42 8.55 22.00 -14.01
C TYR A 42 8.29 23.28 -13.22
N ASP A 43 8.85 24.40 -13.68
CA ASP A 43 8.63 25.68 -12.99
C ASP A 43 7.24 26.25 -13.33
N VAL A 44 6.33 26.20 -12.36
CA VAL A 44 4.97 26.75 -12.49
C VAL A 44 4.93 28.28 -12.55
N PHE A 45 6.05 28.95 -12.28
CA PHE A 45 6.20 30.41 -12.37
C PHE A 45 6.89 30.84 -13.66
N ASP A 46 7.44 29.90 -14.44
CA ASP A 46 8.02 30.18 -15.75
C ASP A 46 6.98 29.90 -16.86
N PRO A 47 6.42 30.93 -17.52
CA PRO A 47 5.44 30.74 -18.59
C PRO A 47 6.03 30.09 -19.85
N SER A 48 7.36 29.95 -19.95
CA SER A 48 8.00 29.16 -21.01
C SER A 48 8.02 27.66 -20.72
N GLU A 49 7.74 27.25 -19.47
CA GLU A 49 7.66 25.85 -19.04
C GLU A 49 6.23 25.43 -18.70
N VAL A 50 5.47 26.25 -17.98
CA VAL A 50 4.10 25.94 -17.58
C VAL A 50 3.19 27.13 -17.87
N VAL A 51 2.21 26.92 -18.74
CA VAL A 51 1.21 27.94 -19.10
C VAL A 51 -0.12 27.57 -18.45
N PRO A 52 -0.57 28.32 -17.42
CA PRO A 52 -1.90 28.16 -16.85
C PRO A 52 -2.96 28.71 -17.82
N GLU A 53 -4.19 28.22 -17.69
CA GLU A 53 -5.33 28.67 -18.51
C GLU A 53 -5.02 28.67 -20.03
N PHE A 54 -4.33 27.64 -20.49
CA PHE A 54 -3.81 27.54 -21.85
C PHE A 54 -4.94 27.55 -22.89
N VAL A 55 -4.75 28.36 -23.94
CA VAL A 55 -5.65 28.46 -25.09
C VAL A 55 -4.90 28.10 -26.36
N ALA A 56 -5.48 27.23 -27.19
CA ALA A 56 -4.97 26.90 -28.50
C ALA A 56 -5.87 27.51 -29.58
N ASP A 57 -5.27 28.18 -30.56
CA ASP A 57 -5.98 28.87 -31.64
C ASP A 57 -6.52 27.88 -32.69
N VAL A 58 -7.64 27.22 -32.41
CA VAL A 58 -8.45 26.57 -33.45
C VAL A 58 -9.96 26.68 -33.12
N GLY A 59 -10.73 27.19 -34.08
CA GLY A 59 -12.10 27.72 -33.93
C GLY A 59 -13.24 26.74 -33.62
N VAL A 60 -13.11 25.89 -32.59
CA VAL A 60 -14.16 24.93 -32.21
C VAL A 60 -15.10 25.48 -31.12
N LYS A 61 -14.63 26.43 -30.29
CA LYS A 61 -15.47 27.25 -29.38
C LYS A 61 -14.63 28.39 -28.78
N ARG A 62 -15.12 29.62 -28.84
CA ARG A 62 -14.44 30.80 -28.27
C ARG A 62 -14.49 30.72 -26.74
N GLY A 63 -13.32 30.71 -26.08
CA GLY A 63 -13.20 30.92 -24.63
C GLY A 63 -13.09 29.67 -23.75
N GLU A 64 -12.94 28.47 -24.31
CA GLU A 64 -12.51 27.31 -23.51
C GLU A 64 -11.00 27.36 -23.28
N LYS A 65 -10.54 26.77 -22.18
CA LYS A 65 -9.15 26.78 -21.73
C LYS A 65 -8.82 25.43 -21.09
N ILE A 66 -7.59 24.98 -21.21
CA ILE A 66 -7.04 23.89 -20.41
C ILE A 66 -6.35 24.48 -19.18
N ASP A 67 -6.44 23.82 -18.04
CA ASP A 67 -5.91 24.37 -16.79
C ASP A 67 -4.40 24.60 -16.82
N TYR A 68 -3.62 23.63 -17.31
CA TYR A 68 -2.19 23.79 -17.51
C TYR A 68 -1.71 23.13 -18.81
N ALA A 69 -0.82 23.80 -19.52
CA ALA A 69 0.02 23.22 -20.55
C ALA A 69 1.48 23.21 -20.07
N ILE A 70 2.15 22.06 -20.19
CA ILE A 70 3.57 21.92 -19.88
C ILE A 70 4.34 21.87 -21.19
N LEU A 71 5.32 22.77 -21.31
CA LEU A 71 6.14 22.99 -22.49
C LEU A 71 7.52 22.39 -22.28
N LYS A 72 8.08 21.85 -23.35
CA LYS A 72 9.50 21.46 -23.44
C LYS A 72 10.04 22.01 -24.74
N ASN A 73 11.08 22.84 -24.66
CA ASN A 73 11.69 23.52 -25.82
C ASN A 73 10.69 24.37 -26.62
N GLY A 74 9.75 25.04 -25.94
CA GLY A 74 8.74 25.90 -26.57
C GLY A 74 7.54 25.17 -27.20
N GLU A 75 7.52 23.83 -27.16
CA GLU A 75 6.41 23.02 -27.68
C GLU A 75 5.60 22.43 -26.54
N VAL A 76 4.27 22.47 -26.65
CA VAL A 76 3.37 21.83 -25.68
C VAL A 76 3.54 20.33 -25.75
N ARG A 77 3.96 19.71 -24.63
CA ARG A 77 4.16 18.25 -24.55
C ARG A 77 3.10 17.56 -23.71
N MET A 78 2.62 18.24 -22.66
CA MET A 78 1.58 17.70 -21.79
C MET A 78 0.46 18.71 -21.56
N LEU A 79 -0.77 18.23 -21.54
CA LEU A 79 -1.96 18.99 -21.15
C LEU A 79 -2.50 18.44 -19.83
N VAL A 80 -2.87 19.31 -18.91
CA VAL A 80 -3.40 18.93 -17.60
C VAL A 80 -4.75 19.58 -17.39
N GLU A 81 -5.77 18.75 -17.20
CA GLU A 81 -7.12 19.11 -16.82
C GLU A 81 -7.36 18.70 -15.37
N CYS A 82 -7.86 19.64 -14.59
CA CYS A 82 -8.02 19.50 -13.16
C CYS A 82 -9.51 19.35 -12.81
N LYS A 83 -9.75 18.70 -11.67
CA LYS A 83 -11.05 18.62 -11.01
C LYS A 83 -10.85 18.89 -9.52
N LYS A 84 -11.94 19.16 -8.81
CA LYS A 84 -11.88 19.34 -7.36
C LYS A 84 -11.53 18.02 -6.67
N VAL A 85 -10.69 18.08 -5.64
CA VAL A 85 -10.30 16.91 -4.86
C VAL A 85 -11.53 16.17 -4.30
N GLY A 86 -11.53 14.85 -4.42
CA GLY A 86 -12.66 14.00 -4.02
C GLY A 86 -13.75 13.84 -5.08
N GLU A 87 -13.76 14.64 -6.15
CA GLU A 87 -14.63 14.36 -7.29
C GLU A 87 -14.10 13.18 -8.12
N PRO A 88 -14.98 12.29 -8.59
CA PRO A 88 -14.58 11.19 -9.45
C PRO A 88 -14.12 11.72 -10.82
N LEU A 89 -13.02 11.15 -11.32
CA LEU A 89 -12.50 11.49 -12.64
C LEU A 89 -13.29 10.76 -13.72
N ASN A 90 -13.92 11.53 -14.62
CA ASN A 90 -14.65 11.01 -15.76
C ASN A 90 -14.17 11.67 -17.04
N VAL A 91 -13.54 10.88 -17.91
CA VAL A 91 -13.00 11.36 -19.19
C VAL A 91 -14.07 11.92 -20.12
N ASN A 92 -15.32 11.45 -20.01
CA ASN A 92 -16.45 11.99 -20.79
C ASN A 92 -16.75 13.46 -20.43
N HIS A 93 -16.33 13.90 -19.24
CA HIS A 93 -16.44 15.29 -18.80
C HIS A 93 -15.17 16.10 -19.15
N ALA A 94 -14.12 15.47 -19.67
CA ALA A 94 -12.87 16.09 -20.11
C ALA A 94 -12.87 16.33 -21.63
N SER A 95 -13.99 16.79 -22.19
CA SER A 95 -14.13 17.11 -23.62
C SER A 95 -13.15 18.20 -24.10
N GLN A 96 -12.61 18.98 -23.17
CA GLN A 96 -11.56 19.96 -23.43
C GLN A 96 -10.24 19.27 -23.75
N LEU A 97 -9.82 18.25 -22.98
CA LEU A 97 -8.59 17.50 -23.24
C LEU A 97 -8.56 16.93 -24.65
N PHE A 98 -9.61 16.22 -25.08
CA PHE A 98 -9.66 15.64 -26.43
C PHE A 98 -9.47 16.67 -27.54
N ARG A 99 -10.09 17.84 -27.40
CA ARG A 99 -10.04 18.88 -28.44
C ARG A 99 -8.69 19.58 -28.47
N TYR A 100 -8.12 19.88 -27.31
CA TYR A 100 -6.80 20.50 -27.22
C TYR A 100 -5.69 19.54 -27.64
N PHE A 101 -5.81 18.26 -27.29
CA PHE A 101 -4.88 17.23 -27.70
C PHE A 101 -4.82 17.13 -29.24
N ALA A 102 -5.96 17.15 -29.92
CA ALA A 102 -6.03 17.06 -31.37
C ALA A 102 -5.46 18.27 -32.14
N VAL A 103 -5.27 19.42 -31.47
CA VAL A 103 -4.83 20.67 -32.10
C VAL A 103 -3.48 21.19 -31.59
N THR A 104 -2.85 20.45 -30.68
CA THR A 104 -1.52 20.77 -30.14
C THR A 104 -0.55 19.66 -30.48
N GLN A 105 0.74 19.88 -30.21
CA GLN A 105 1.76 18.83 -30.30
C GLN A 105 1.86 18.00 -29.02
N ALA A 106 0.88 18.13 -28.12
CA ALA A 106 0.82 17.36 -26.90
C ALA A 106 0.65 15.88 -27.26
N ARG A 107 1.45 15.04 -26.62
CA ARG A 107 1.33 13.58 -26.74
C ARG A 107 0.97 12.91 -25.42
N ILE A 108 0.82 13.72 -24.37
CA ILE A 108 0.37 13.31 -23.04
C ILE A 108 -0.76 14.24 -22.59
N ALA A 109 -1.81 13.64 -22.05
CA ALA A 109 -2.87 14.35 -21.36
C ALA A 109 -3.05 13.78 -19.95
N ILE A 110 -3.29 14.64 -18.98
CA ILE A 110 -3.48 14.28 -17.57
C ILE A 110 -4.83 14.81 -17.13
N LEU A 111 -5.68 13.91 -16.65
CA LEU A 111 -6.90 14.27 -15.92
C LEU A 111 -6.68 13.94 -14.44
N THR A 112 -6.82 14.92 -13.55
CA THR A 112 -6.51 14.75 -12.12
C THR A 112 -7.40 15.56 -11.20
N ASN A 113 -7.59 15.06 -9.97
CA ASN A 113 -8.22 15.79 -8.88
C ASN A 113 -7.22 16.11 -7.75
N GLY A 114 -5.93 16.07 -8.05
CA GLY A 114 -4.83 16.26 -7.11
C GLY A 114 -4.47 15.02 -6.29
N GLN A 115 -5.39 14.07 -6.10
CA GLN A 115 -5.11 12.77 -5.46
C GLN A 115 -4.92 11.65 -6.48
N VAL A 116 -5.89 11.47 -7.37
CA VAL A 116 -5.88 10.45 -8.41
C VAL A 116 -5.49 11.10 -9.73
N TYR A 117 -4.65 10.42 -10.50
CA TYR A 117 -4.18 10.88 -11.81
C TYR A 117 -4.49 9.81 -12.84
N GLN A 118 -5.02 10.24 -13.99
CA GLN A 118 -5.22 9.43 -15.18
C GLN A 118 -4.40 10.05 -16.31
N VAL A 119 -3.42 9.32 -16.81
CA VAL A 119 -2.51 9.76 -17.88
C VAL A 119 -2.88 9.06 -19.17
N TYR A 120 -3.08 9.84 -20.21
CA TYR A 120 -3.48 9.45 -21.56
C TYR A 120 -2.36 9.79 -22.54
N THR A 121 -2.34 9.08 -23.66
CA THR A 121 -1.39 9.30 -24.75
C THR A 121 -2.10 9.12 -26.09
N ASP A 122 -1.36 9.12 -27.19
CA ASP A 122 -1.82 8.90 -28.57
C ASP A 122 -1.29 7.59 -29.16
N GLY A 123 -1.29 6.54 -28.33
CA GLY A 123 -0.75 5.24 -28.67
C GLY A 123 -1.61 4.50 -29.70
N ASP A 124 -2.93 4.69 -29.64
CA ASP A 124 -3.88 4.03 -30.55
C ASP A 124 -3.84 4.69 -31.96
N ALA A 125 -3.74 6.02 -32.03
CA ALA A 125 -3.63 6.77 -33.28
C ALA A 125 -2.88 8.11 -33.09
N PRO A 126 -1.92 8.47 -33.98
CA PRO A 126 -1.13 9.69 -33.85
C PRO A 126 -1.99 10.95 -33.72
N ASN A 127 -1.66 11.82 -32.74
CA ASN A 127 -2.38 13.06 -32.43
C ASN A 127 -3.86 12.89 -32.05
N VAL A 128 -4.29 11.67 -31.71
CA VAL A 128 -5.63 11.40 -31.19
C VAL A 128 -5.48 10.82 -29.80
N MET A 129 -6.03 11.50 -28.80
CA MET A 129 -5.98 11.01 -27.43
C MET A 129 -6.73 9.67 -27.30
N ASP A 130 -6.06 8.67 -26.73
CA ASP A 130 -6.63 7.38 -26.42
C ASP A 130 -7.89 7.52 -25.54
N ALA A 131 -8.88 6.64 -25.78
CA ALA A 131 -10.11 6.64 -24.99
C ALA A 131 -9.92 6.17 -23.53
N LYS A 132 -8.80 5.48 -23.23
CA LYS A 132 -8.49 4.93 -21.91
C LYS A 132 -7.09 5.38 -21.47
N PRO A 133 -6.90 5.69 -20.18
CA PRO A 133 -5.59 6.07 -19.68
C PRO A 133 -4.65 4.86 -19.68
N PHE A 134 -3.38 5.10 -19.99
CA PHE A 134 -2.36 4.07 -19.92
C PHE A 134 -1.72 3.94 -18.53
N LEU A 135 -1.71 5.04 -17.76
CA LEU A 135 -1.19 5.07 -16.40
C LEU A 135 -2.22 5.70 -15.48
N VAL A 136 -2.53 5.01 -14.38
CA VAL A 136 -3.46 5.48 -13.34
C VAL A 136 -2.85 5.22 -11.97
N PHE A 137 -2.79 6.24 -11.13
CA PHE A 137 -2.27 6.13 -9.77
C PHE A 137 -3.06 7.01 -8.79
N ASP A 138 -3.14 6.56 -7.54
CA ASP A 138 -3.66 7.32 -6.40
C ASP A 138 -2.49 7.67 -5.49
N LEU A 139 -2.24 8.97 -5.24
CA LEU A 139 -1.12 9.41 -4.41
C LEU A 139 -1.20 8.92 -2.95
N LEU A 140 -2.39 8.54 -2.47
CA LEU A 140 -2.54 7.97 -1.13
C LEU A 140 -2.25 6.46 -1.06
N ASP A 141 -2.23 5.79 -2.21
CA ASP A 141 -2.07 4.34 -2.37
C ASP A 141 -1.31 4.01 -3.67
N ILE A 142 -0.03 4.41 -3.72
CA ILE A 142 0.80 4.25 -4.92
C ILE A 142 1.38 2.85 -4.98
N ASP A 143 1.12 2.16 -6.09
CA ASP A 143 1.90 1.00 -6.50
C ASP A 143 3.33 1.46 -6.86
N ARG A 144 4.31 1.11 -6.03
CA ARG A 144 5.71 1.51 -6.19
C ARG A 144 6.31 1.09 -7.54
N THR A 145 5.75 0.05 -8.18
CA THR A 145 6.19 -0.39 -9.51
C THR A 145 5.89 0.65 -10.59
N LEU A 146 4.97 1.59 -10.35
CA LEU A 146 4.64 2.68 -11.27
C LEU A 146 5.57 3.89 -11.14
N ILE A 147 6.35 4.00 -10.05
CA ILE A 147 7.22 5.16 -9.81
C ILE A 147 8.20 5.42 -10.96
N PRO A 148 8.91 4.41 -11.53
CA PRO A 148 9.79 4.64 -12.68
C PRO A 148 9.06 5.22 -13.88
N GLU A 149 7.84 4.78 -14.16
CA GLU A 149 7.02 5.25 -15.27
C GLU A 149 6.51 6.68 -15.04
N MET A 150 6.11 6.99 -13.80
CA MET A 150 5.77 8.36 -13.42
C MET A 150 6.97 9.31 -13.54
N GLN A 151 8.16 8.84 -13.20
CA GLN A 151 9.39 9.64 -13.27
C GLN A 151 9.73 10.03 -14.71
N LYS A 152 9.37 9.22 -15.71
CA LYS A 152 9.52 9.58 -17.14
C LYS A 152 8.66 10.77 -17.59
N LEU A 153 7.72 11.23 -16.75
CA LEU A 153 6.97 12.48 -17.00
C LEU A 153 7.70 13.72 -16.43
N SER A 154 8.68 13.52 -15.55
CA SER A 154 9.44 14.61 -14.93
C SER A 154 10.38 15.29 -15.90
N LYS A 155 10.65 16.58 -15.70
CA LYS A 155 11.49 17.43 -16.56
C LYS A 155 12.84 16.82 -16.88
N GLU A 156 13.55 16.29 -15.87
CA GLU A 156 14.89 15.72 -16.01
C GLU A 156 14.91 14.40 -16.79
N SER A 157 13.84 13.60 -16.68
CA SER A 157 13.76 12.26 -17.27
C SER A 157 12.72 12.16 -18.38
N PHE A 158 12.27 13.31 -18.93
CA PHE A 158 11.15 13.33 -19.87
C PHE A 158 11.52 12.65 -21.19
N ASP A 159 10.99 11.44 -21.37
CA ASP A 159 11.17 10.56 -22.53
C ASP A 159 9.80 10.10 -23.04
N LEU A 160 9.31 10.82 -24.04
CA LEU A 160 7.98 10.63 -24.59
C LEU A 160 7.83 9.30 -25.33
N ASP A 161 8.86 8.90 -26.08
CA ASP A 161 8.80 7.70 -26.89
C ASP A 161 8.85 6.44 -26.00
N SER A 162 9.65 6.46 -24.94
CA SER A 162 9.66 5.41 -23.92
C SER A 162 8.31 5.29 -23.20
N VAL A 163 7.70 6.42 -22.84
CA VAL A 163 6.37 6.44 -22.18
C VAL A 163 5.30 5.88 -23.11
N VAL A 164 5.27 6.30 -24.37
CA VAL A 164 4.28 5.82 -25.36
C VAL A 164 4.49 4.33 -25.65
N ASN A 165 5.73 3.88 -25.81
CA ASN A 165 6.01 2.46 -26.10
C ASN A 165 5.64 1.55 -24.92
N ALA A 166 5.82 2.00 -23.68
CA ALA A 166 5.38 1.27 -22.49
C ALA A 166 3.87 1.38 -22.24
N ALA A 167 3.20 2.36 -22.86
CA ALA A 167 1.82 2.70 -22.57
C ALA A 167 0.86 1.54 -22.86
N GLU A 168 1.04 0.80 -23.96
CA GLU A 168 0.11 -0.28 -24.32
C GLU A 168 0.10 -1.39 -23.26
N GLU A 169 1.27 -1.87 -22.84
CA GLU A 169 1.39 -2.88 -21.79
C GLU A 169 0.85 -2.36 -20.45
N LEU A 170 1.24 -1.14 -20.04
CA LEU A 170 0.79 -0.52 -18.79
C LEU A 170 -0.74 -0.30 -18.77
N LYS A 171 -1.33 0.10 -19.90
CA LYS A 171 -2.78 0.27 -20.09
C LYS A 171 -3.50 -1.03 -19.77
N TYR A 172 -3.09 -2.13 -20.40
CA TYR A 172 -3.74 -3.43 -20.20
C TYR A 172 -3.46 -4.01 -18.81
N ILE A 173 -2.23 -3.95 -18.30
CA ILE A 173 -1.89 -4.41 -16.94
C ILE A 173 -2.72 -3.64 -15.89
N GLY A 174 -2.76 -2.32 -15.99
CA GLY A 174 -3.53 -1.47 -15.07
C GLY A 174 -5.04 -1.75 -15.13
N MET A 175 -5.58 -1.95 -16.34
CA MET A 175 -6.97 -2.35 -16.53
C MET A 175 -7.27 -3.72 -15.90
N ILE A 176 -6.42 -4.71 -16.15
CA ILE A 176 -6.57 -6.07 -15.61
C ILE A 176 -6.47 -6.04 -14.08
N LYS A 177 -5.49 -5.35 -13.51
CA LYS A 177 -5.35 -5.16 -12.05
C LYS A 177 -6.63 -4.58 -11.44
N ARG A 178 -7.23 -3.58 -12.08
CA ARG A 178 -8.48 -2.96 -11.59
C ARG A 178 -9.67 -3.91 -11.64
N VAL A 179 -9.81 -4.68 -12.73
CA VAL A 179 -10.83 -5.73 -12.84
C VAL A 179 -10.62 -6.78 -11.75
N LEU A 180 -9.41 -7.30 -11.59
CA LEU A 180 -9.07 -8.27 -10.55
C LEU A 180 -9.36 -7.74 -9.14
N ALA A 181 -8.95 -6.51 -8.82
CA ALA A 181 -9.24 -5.90 -7.53
C ALA A 181 -10.75 -5.77 -7.27
N GLY A 182 -11.51 -5.43 -8.31
CA GLY A 182 -12.97 -5.42 -8.27
C GLY A 182 -13.57 -6.79 -7.97
N GLU A 183 -13.12 -7.83 -8.69
CA GLU A 183 -13.56 -9.22 -8.50
C GLU A 183 -13.19 -9.78 -7.13
N VAL A 184 -12.01 -9.44 -6.60
CA VAL A 184 -11.58 -9.85 -5.25
C VAL A 184 -12.46 -9.20 -4.18
N LYS A 185 -12.75 -7.90 -4.32
CA LYS A 185 -13.53 -7.14 -3.33
C LYS A 185 -15.03 -7.47 -3.39
N ASN A 186 -15.58 -7.61 -4.59
CA ASN A 186 -16.98 -7.89 -4.83
C ASN A 186 -17.12 -8.78 -6.09
N PRO A 187 -17.01 -10.11 -5.93
CA PRO A 187 -17.10 -11.07 -7.04
C PRO A 187 -18.32 -10.84 -7.94
N SER A 188 -18.14 -10.83 -9.26
CA SER A 188 -19.24 -10.86 -10.21
C SER A 188 -19.82 -12.26 -10.36
N ASP A 189 -21.05 -12.39 -10.84
CA ASP A 189 -21.65 -13.72 -11.10
C ASP A 189 -20.81 -14.53 -12.09
N ASP A 190 -20.16 -13.88 -13.06
CA ASP A 190 -19.32 -14.56 -14.04
C ASP A 190 -18.01 -15.06 -13.43
N TRP A 191 -17.42 -14.31 -12.50
CA TRP A 191 -16.28 -14.77 -11.70
C TRP A 191 -16.65 -15.96 -10.82
N ILE A 192 -17.84 -15.95 -10.19
CA ILE A 192 -18.32 -17.11 -9.42
C ILE A 192 -18.54 -18.32 -10.33
N LYS A 193 -19.22 -18.15 -11.47
CA LYS A 193 -19.45 -19.24 -12.44
C LYS A 193 -18.15 -19.86 -12.93
N TYR A 194 -17.09 -19.06 -13.09
CA TYR A 194 -15.76 -19.56 -13.47
C TYR A 194 -15.26 -20.62 -12.48
N PHE A 195 -15.35 -20.39 -11.17
CA PHE A 195 -14.96 -21.38 -10.15
C PHE A 195 -15.96 -22.54 -10.05
N VAL A 196 -17.26 -22.24 -10.08
CA VAL A 196 -18.31 -23.28 -10.02
C VAL A 196 -18.10 -24.30 -11.12
N SER A 197 -17.82 -23.87 -12.36
CA SER A 197 -17.58 -24.78 -13.49
C SER A 197 -16.37 -25.72 -13.34
N ARG A 198 -15.50 -25.49 -12.34
CA ARG A 198 -14.28 -26.27 -12.08
C ARG A 198 -14.32 -27.04 -10.76
N ALA A 199 -15.13 -26.58 -9.81
CA ALA A 199 -15.19 -27.13 -8.45
C ALA A 199 -16.53 -27.82 -8.14
N TYR A 200 -17.53 -27.73 -9.02
CA TYR A 200 -18.85 -28.30 -8.82
C TYR A 200 -19.31 -29.07 -10.07
N ASP A 201 -19.67 -30.34 -9.88
CA ASP A 201 -20.06 -31.24 -10.98
C ASP A 201 -21.45 -30.94 -11.58
N GLY A 202 -22.23 -30.06 -10.95
CA GLY A 202 -23.56 -29.66 -11.40
C GLY A 202 -23.57 -28.39 -12.23
N LYS A 203 -24.76 -28.04 -12.76
CA LYS A 203 -24.94 -26.79 -13.51
C LYS A 203 -24.81 -25.57 -12.60
N ALA A 204 -24.12 -24.54 -13.07
CA ALA A 204 -24.01 -23.23 -12.43
C ALA A 204 -25.33 -22.43 -12.53
N THR A 205 -26.37 -22.90 -11.84
CA THR A 205 -27.65 -22.18 -11.70
C THR A 205 -27.48 -20.97 -10.78
N GLN A 206 -28.39 -19.98 -10.85
CA GLN A 206 -28.32 -18.79 -9.99
C GLN A 206 -28.26 -19.14 -8.50
N LYS A 207 -29.02 -20.15 -8.08
CA LYS A 207 -29.00 -20.66 -6.69
C LYS A 207 -27.62 -21.20 -6.28
N VAL A 208 -26.94 -21.91 -7.19
CA VAL A 208 -25.58 -22.41 -6.95
C VAL A 208 -24.58 -21.26 -6.92
N VAL A 209 -24.71 -20.28 -7.81
CA VAL A 209 -23.88 -19.06 -7.82
C VAL A 209 -24.02 -18.29 -6.49
N GLU A 210 -25.24 -18.10 -5.99
CA GLU A 210 -25.48 -17.45 -4.69
C GLU A 210 -24.87 -18.23 -3.52
N GLN A 211 -24.95 -19.57 -3.56
CA GLN A 211 -24.33 -20.43 -2.55
C GLN A 211 -22.79 -20.37 -2.58
N PHE A 212 -22.20 -20.30 -3.77
CA PHE A 212 -20.74 -20.30 -3.95
C PHE A 212 -20.11 -18.92 -3.75
N ARG A 213 -20.87 -17.83 -3.91
CA ARG A 213 -20.42 -16.47 -3.69
C ARG A 213 -19.64 -16.28 -2.38
N PRO A 214 -20.17 -16.61 -1.18
CA PRO A 214 -19.41 -16.48 0.06
C PRO A 214 -18.18 -17.40 0.13
N LEU A 215 -18.23 -18.57 -0.52
CA LEU A 215 -17.11 -19.52 -0.55
C LEU A 215 -15.95 -18.99 -1.40
N VAL A 216 -16.23 -18.47 -2.59
CA VAL A 216 -15.24 -17.88 -3.49
C VAL A 216 -14.64 -16.63 -2.86
N THR A 217 -15.44 -15.76 -2.24
CA THR A 217 -14.92 -14.59 -1.51
C THR A 217 -13.95 -15.03 -0.42
N LYS A 218 -14.35 -15.98 0.44
CA LYS A 218 -13.49 -16.47 1.53
C LYS A 218 -12.20 -17.10 1.00
N ALA A 219 -12.29 -18.00 0.01
CA ALA A 219 -11.14 -18.69 -0.56
C ALA A 219 -10.16 -17.72 -1.23
N THR A 220 -10.67 -16.71 -1.95
CA THR A 220 -9.83 -15.69 -2.60
C THR A 220 -9.08 -14.85 -1.58
N SER A 221 -9.75 -14.40 -0.51
CA SER A 221 -9.10 -13.66 0.58
C SER A 221 -8.04 -14.48 1.31
N GLN A 222 -8.34 -15.75 1.59
CA GLN A 222 -7.38 -16.67 2.22
C GLN A 222 -6.14 -16.87 1.34
N TYR A 223 -6.34 -17.20 0.06
CA TYR A 223 -5.23 -17.41 -0.87
C TYR A 223 -4.33 -16.17 -1.01
N ILE A 224 -4.91 -14.96 -1.10
CA ILE A 224 -4.12 -13.72 -1.15
C ILE A 224 -3.32 -13.53 0.15
N GLY A 225 -3.94 -13.78 1.30
CA GLY A 225 -3.26 -13.76 2.59
C GLY A 225 -2.08 -14.74 2.64
N ASP A 226 -2.30 -15.97 2.19
CA ASP A 226 -1.28 -17.01 2.12
C ASP A 226 -0.12 -16.58 1.20
N GLN A 227 -0.40 -16.01 0.02
CA GLN A 227 0.64 -15.52 -0.90
C GLN A 227 1.46 -14.36 -0.34
N VAL A 228 0.84 -13.46 0.42
CA VAL A 228 1.56 -12.39 1.13
C VAL A 228 2.46 -13.01 2.20
N ASN A 229 1.95 -13.95 2.98
CA ASN A 229 2.70 -14.68 3.99
C ASN A 229 3.87 -15.46 3.38
N ASP A 230 3.68 -16.14 2.26
CA ASP A 230 4.73 -16.88 1.55
C ASP A 230 5.81 -15.97 0.98
N ARG A 231 5.44 -14.83 0.39
CA ARG A 231 6.41 -13.83 -0.08
C ARG A 231 7.20 -13.22 1.07
N LEU A 232 6.55 -12.96 2.20
CA LEU A 232 7.23 -12.50 3.41
C LEU A 232 8.21 -13.56 3.92
N LYS A 233 7.81 -14.82 4.01
CA LYS A 233 8.70 -15.94 4.39
C LYS A 233 9.92 -16.05 3.47
N ASN A 234 9.71 -16.00 2.15
CA ASN A 234 10.80 -16.10 1.16
C ASN A 234 11.73 -14.89 1.15
N ALA A 235 11.20 -13.67 1.34
CA ALA A 235 12.02 -12.47 1.45
C ALA A 235 12.79 -12.39 2.79
N LEU A 236 12.33 -13.11 3.80
CA LEU A 236 12.94 -13.19 5.14
C LEU A 236 13.95 -14.35 5.29
N GLY A 237 14.10 -15.22 4.29
CA GLY A 237 15.06 -16.34 4.35
C GLY A 237 15.19 -17.11 3.03
N GLY A 238 16.22 -16.80 2.25
CA GLY A 238 16.90 -17.81 1.44
C GLY A 238 17.84 -18.60 2.35
N ASP A 239 17.78 -19.92 2.24
CA ASP A 239 18.41 -20.97 3.07
C ASP A 239 17.76 -21.24 4.44
N ALA A 240 16.77 -22.13 4.43
CA ALA A 240 16.57 -23.06 5.53
C ALA A 240 16.83 -24.48 5.00
N PRO A 241 17.77 -25.26 5.59
CA PRO A 241 18.05 -26.61 5.14
C PRO A 241 16.87 -27.52 5.47
N SER A 242 16.52 -28.36 4.50
CA SER A 242 15.66 -29.52 4.68
C SER A 242 16.31 -30.52 5.64
N PHE A 243 15.52 -31.04 6.59
CA PHE A 243 15.82 -32.30 7.25
C PHE A 243 14.57 -33.17 7.28
N ASP A 244 14.62 -34.22 6.45
CA ASP A 244 13.79 -35.42 6.56
C ASP A 244 14.05 -36.13 7.90
N GLY A 245 12.98 -36.70 8.49
CA GLY A 245 13.13 -38.00 9.15
C GLY A 245 12.39 -38.26 10.48
N VAL A 246 11.21 -38.87 10.34
CA VAL A 246 10.70 -40.07 11.04
C VAL A 246 10.19 -40.00 12.52
N GLU A 247 8.91 -40.42 12.62
CA GLU A 247 8.17 -41.15 13.68
C GLU A 247 7.58 -40.47 14.93
N ALA A 248 6.25 -40.58 15.01
CA ALA A 248 5.43 -40.61 16.22
C ALA A 248 5.48 -42.03 16.86
N PRO A 249 5.08 -42.27 18.13
CA PRO A 249 3.73 -41.99 18.63
C PRO A 249 3.60 -41.47 20.08
N ALA A 250 2.37 -41.05 20.40
CA ALA A 250 1.79 -40.49 21.65
C ALA A 250 1.66 -41.51 22.82
N PRO A 251 0.87 -41.30 23.92
CA PRO A 251 0.34 -40.09 24.60
C PRO A 251 0.50 -40.13 26.17
N ALA A 252 0.20 -39.03 26.89
CA ALA A 252 -0.77 -38.94 28.03
C ALA A 252 -0.52 -37.83 29.10
N GLU A 253 -1.58 -37.04 29.35
CA GLU A 253 -2.14 -36.51 30.63
C GLU A 253 -1.43 -35.46 31.55
N SER A 254 -2.05 -34.26 31.60
CA SER A 254 -2.44 -33.35 32.74
C SER A 254 -1.57 -33.27 34.02
N VAL A 255 -1.22 -32.11 34.62
CA VAL A 255 -2.07 -31.08 35.29
C VAL A 255 -1.25 -29.80 35.68
N VAL A 256 -2.00 -28.69 35.83
CA VAL A 256 -1.77 -27.31 36.32
C VAL A 256 -0.85 -27.05 37.56
N ALA A 257 -0.07 -25.94 37.53
CA ALA A 257 -0.11 -24.77 38.46
C ALA A 257 1.15 -23.85 38.39
N GLU A 258 0.94 -22.54 38.67
CA GLU A 258 1.86 -21.38 38.56
C GLU A 258 2.91 -21.24 39.69
N ALA A 259 4.11 -20.69 39.38
CA ALA A 259 4.68 -19.42 39.92
C ALA A 259 6.25 -19.34 39.91
N GLU A 260 6.72 -18.23 39.33
CA GLU A 260 8.01 -17.48 39.29
C GLU A 260 9.37 -17.93 39.90
N ALA A 261 10.41 -17.66 39.07
CA ALA A 261 11.82 -17.28 39.29
C ALA A 261 12.83 -18.39 39.70
N VAL A 262 14.09 -18.50 39.20
CA VAL A 262 15.07 -17.55 38.66
C VAL A 262 16.14 -18.32 37.82
N LEU A 263 16.85 -17.59 36.93
CA LEU A 263 18.24 -17.79 36.44
C LEU A 263 18.57 -18.88 35.40
N GLY A 264 19.09 -18.40 34.25
CA GLY A 264 20.30 -18.97 33.63
C GLY A 264 20.12 -20.11 32.62
N SER A 265 20.08 -19.74 31.34
CA SER A 265 20.62 -20.48 30.18
C SER A 265 20.51 -22.00 30.15
N ALA A 266 19.40 -22.49 29.59
CA ALA A 266 19.32 -23.61 28.66
C ALA A 266 17.92 -23.56 28.00
N PRO A 267 17.73 -23.99 26.74
CA PRO A 267 16.39 -24.20 26.20
C PRO A 267 15.70 -25.29 27.05
N ASP A 268 14.56 -24.97 27.66
CA ASP A 268 13.72 -25.94 28.35
C ASP A 268 13.13 -26.88 27.27
N PRO A 269 13.43 -28.19 27.27
CA PRO A 269 13.10 -29.12 26.19
C PRO A 269 11.59 -29.34 25.97
N ASP A 270 10.74 -28.73 26.80
CA ASP A 270 9.29 -28.84 26.77
C ASP A 270 8.60 -27.57 26.22
N ILE A 271 9.37 -26.55 25.82
CA ILE A 271 8.86 -25.33 25.17
C ILE A 271 9.08 -25.47 23.66
N THR A 272 8.01 -25.83 22.95
CA THR A 272 8.01 -25.86 21.47
C THR A 272 7.40 -24.57 20.97
N THR A 273 8.24 -23.69 20.42
CA THR A 273 7.77 -22.49 19.72
C THR A 273 6.92 -22.90 18.52
N THR A 274 5.67 -22.47 18.53
CA THR A 274 4.69 -22.81 17.51
C THR A 274 4.80 -21.90 16.29
N ASP A 275 4.33 -22.39 15.14
CA ASP A 275 4.24 -21.59 13.91
C ASP A 275 3.38 -20.33 14.11
N GLU A 276 2.35 -20.42 14.95
CA GLU A 276 1.48 -19.29 15.27
C GLU A 276 2.21 -18.21 16.08
N GLU A 277 3.08 -18.61 17.01
CA GLU A 277 3.93 -17.68 17.77
C GLU A 277 4.99 -17.01 16.88
N LEU A 278 5.57 -17.76 15.94
CA LEU A 278 6.50 -17.20 14.95
C LEU A 278 5.79 -16.26 13.97
N GLU A 279 4.57 -16.56 13.56
CA GLU A 279 3.76 -15.66 12.75
C GLU A 279 3.45 -14.36 13.50
N GLY A 280 3.01 -14.46 14.76
CA GLY A 280 2.80 -13.31 15.64
C GLY A 280 4.07 -12.49 15.84
N PHE A 281 5.22 -13.13 16.06
CA PHE A 281 6.53 -12.46 16.13
C PHE A 281 6.85 -11.67 14.87
N ASN A 282 6.64 -12.28 13.70
CA ASN A 282 6.94 -11.65 12.42
C ASN A 282 6.06 -10.42 12.18
N ILE A 283 4.79 -10.46 12.59
CA ILE A 283 3.88 -9.30 12.53
C ILE A 283 4.38 -8.19 13.45
N VAL A 284 4.73 -8.51 14.71
CA VAL A 284 5.28 -7.51 15.65
C VAL A 284 6.58 -6.91 15.11
N ARG A 285 7.47 -7.74 14.55
CA ARG A 285 8.72 -7.29 13.93
C ARG A 285 8.47 -6.39 12.72
N ALA A 286 7.50 -6.72 11.87
CA ALA A 286 7.11 -5.90 10.71
C ALA A 286 6.54 -4.54 11.13
N ILE A 287 5.82 -4.47 12.25
CA ILE A 287 5.36 -3.20 12.81
C ILE A 287 6.54 -2.41 13.39
N ALA A 288 7.48 -3.08 14.05
CA ALA A 288 8.62 -2.47 14.73
C ALA A 288 9.70 -1.89 13.80
N VAL A 289 9.85 -2.41 12.58
CA VAL A 289 10.87 -1.93 11.62
C VAL A 289 10.65 -0.50 11.15
N SER A 290 9.47 0.09 11.37
CA SER A 290 9.26 1.53 11.13
C SER A 290 9.96 2.42 12.17
N GLU A 291 10.37 1.86 13.31
CA GLU A 291 10.94 2.61 14.44
C GLU A 291 12.41 2.22 14.73
N VAL A 292 12.76 0.93 14.60
CA VAL A 292 14.10 0.41 14.94
C VAL A 292 14.56 -0.66 13.96
N ALA A 293 15.87 -0.88 13.88
CA ALA A 293 16.44 -1.95 13.06
C ALA A 293 15.90 -3.33 13.49
N PRO A 294 15.57 -4.24 12.55
CA PRO A 294 14.92 -5.52 12.83
C PRO A 294 15.72 -6.42 13.78
N GLN A 295 17.05 -6.33 13.78
CA GLN A 295 17.95 -7.10 14.63
C GLN A 295 17.77 -6.78 16.13
N ARG A 296 17.18 -5.62 16.44
CA ARG A 296 16.91 -5.21 17.83
C ARG A 296 15.63 -5.84 18.38
N ILE A 297 14.84 -6.51 17.55
CA ILE A 297 13.58 -7.15 17.94
C ILE A 297 13.80 -8.63 18.12
N VAL A 298 13.74 -9.09 19.36
CA VAL A 298 14.07 -10.45 19.75
C VAL A 298 12.87 -11.08 20.44
N HIS A 299 12.61 -12.36 20.19
CA HIS A 299 11.59 -13.10 20.91
C HIS A 299 12.20 -14.00 21.98
N ARG A 300 11.43 -14.26 23.03
CA ARG A 300 11.69 -15.30 24.01
C ARG A 300 10.40 -16.04 24.30
N ASP A 301 10.45 -17.35 24.11
CA ASP A 301 9.33 -18.21 24.39
C ASP A 301 9.26 -18.57 25.88
N ALA A 302 8.05 -18.61 26.42
CA ALA A 302 7.76 -19.02 27.79
C ALA A 302 6.46 -19.82 27.83
N LYS A 303 6.33 -20.74 28.80
CA LYS A 303 5.19 -21.68 28.91
C LYS A 303 3.80 -21.03 28.83
N THR A 304 3.66 -19.78 29.27
CA THR A 304 2.37 -19.07 29.33
C THR A 304 2.19 -17.99 28.26
N TYR A 305 3.28 -17.52 27.65
CA TYR A 305 3.23 -16.46 26.64
C TYR A 305 4.51 -16.42 25.82
N PHE A 306 4.36 -15.93 24.60
CA PHE A 306 5.49 -15.64 23.72
C PHE A 306 5.86 -14.15 23.84
N ALA A 307 7.06 -13.85 24.34
CA ALA A 307 7.49 -12.47 24.56
C ALA A 307 8.24 -11.91 23.35
N VAL A 308 7.97 -10.66 23.00
CA VAL A 308 8.76 -9.89 22.05
C VAL A 308 9.38 -8.69 22.78
N LEU A 309 10.69 -8.55 22.67
CA LEU A 309 11.54 -7.64 23.45
C LEU A 309 12.37 -6.75 22.52
N LEU A 310 12.71 -5.56 23.02
CA LEU A 310 13.71 -4.70 22.40
C LEU A 310 15.10 -4.98 23.01
N ASP A 311 16.12 -5.06 22.15
CA ASP A 311 17.54 -5.25 22.51
C ASP A 311 17.82 -6.50 23.36
N ASP A 312 17.02 -7.57 23.18
CA ASP A 312 17.07 -8.79 23.99
C ASP A 312 17.02 -8.52 25.52
N ASN A 313 16.32 -7.45 25.92
CA ASN A 313 16.28 -7.00 27.30
C ASN A 313 14.91 -7.23 27.94
N ASN A 314 14.85 -8.07 28.98
CA ASN A 314 13.63 -8.36 29.73
C ASN A 314 13.00 -7.13 30.41
N ARG A 315 13.75 -6.02 30.56
CA ARG A 315 13.21 -4.74 31.05
C ARG A 315 12.60 -3.87 29.95
N LYS A 316 12.69 -4.30 28.68
CA LYS A 316 12.12 -3.63 27.52
C LYS A 316 11.12 -4.54 26.76
N PRO A 317 10.06 -5.05 27.42
CA PRO A 317 9.04 -5.84 26.73
C PRO A 317 8.20 -4.96 25.79
N ILE A 318 8.15 -5.35 24.51
CA ILE A 318 7.33 -4.64 23.52
C ILE A 318 5.88 -5.13 23.61
N ILE A 319 5.70 -6.44 23.57
CA ILE A 319 4.39 -7.11 23.59
C ILE A 319 4.55 -8.56 24.05
N ARG A 320 3.51 -9.11 24.68
CA ARG A 320 3.40 -10.54 24.99
C ARG A 320 2.20 -11.13 24.27
N LEU A 321 2.39 -12.27 23.62
CA LEU A 321 1.35 -12.99 22.88
C LEU A 321 0.86 -14.17 23.72
N TYR A 322 -0.43 -14.20 24.04
CA TYR A 322 -1.08 -15.29 24.78
C TYR A 322 -1.95 -16.07 23.79
N LEU A 323 -1.32 -17.00 23.06
CA LEU A 323 -1.93 -17.72 21.93
C LEU A 323 -2.43 -19.12 22.30
N ASN A 324 -2.08 -19.62 23.49
CA ASN A 324 -2.45 -20.96 23.97
C ASN A 324 -3.92 -21.10 24.41
N GLY A 325 -4.72 -20.03 24.34
CA GLY A 325 -6.13 -20.02 24.73
C GLY A 325 -7.05 -20.70 23.70
N LYS A 326 -7.84 -21.70 24.14
CA LYS A 326 -8.78 -22.43 23.27
C LYS A 326 -10.00 -21.62 22.80
N SER A 327 -10.38 -20.57 23.54
CA SER A 327 -11.60 -19.77 23.29
C SER A 327 -11.35 -18.27 23.18
N VAL A 328 -10.30 -17.75 23.82
CA VAL A 328 -9.89 -16.34 23.75
C VAL A 328 -8.37 -16.29 23.68
N LYS A 329 -7.85 -15.72 22.59
CA LYS A 329 -6.44 -15.33 22.46
C LYS A 329 -6.35 -13.84 22.75
N TYR A 330 -5.22 -13.39 23.27
CA TYR A 330 -5.02 -11.97 23.56
C TYR A 330 -3.55 -11.60 23.51
N VAL A 331 -3.29 -10.31 23.40
CA VAL A 331 -1.95 -9.74 23.50
C VAL A 331 -1.90 -8.71 24.63
N MET A 332 -0.70 -8.50 25.19
CA MET A 332 -0.47 -7.44 26.17
C MET A 332 0.61 -6.48 25.69
N THR A 333 0.28 -5.19 25.63
CA THR A 333 1.21 -4.09 25.32
C THR A 333 1.60 -3.34 26.60
N PHE A 334 2.72 -2.62 26.61
CA PHE A 334 3.33 -2.04 27.82
C PHE A 334 3.52 -0.51 27.77
N GLU A 335 2.66 0.19 27.04
CA GLU A 335 2.74 1.65 26.86
C GLU A 335 2.61 2.43 28.17
N GLY A 336 3.23 3.62 28.23
CA GLY A 336 3.11 4.54 29.37
C GLY A 336 3.84 4.08 30.63
N GLY A 337 4.80 3.16 30.51
CA GLY A 337 5.54 2.60 31.66
C GLY A 337 4.72 1.66 32.55
N ASN A 338 3.54 1.23 32.10
CA ASN A 338 2.69 0.29 32.84
C ASN A 338 3.27 -1.13 32.83
N LYS A 339 3.93 -1.51 33.93
CA LYS A 339 4.51 -2.86 34.09
C LYS A 339 3.49 -4.00 34.10
N ALA A 340 2.21 -3.73 34.38
CA ALA A 340 1.16 -4.74 34.36
C ALA A 340 0.67 -5.08 32.94
N GLY A 341 0.94 -4.20 31.98
CA GLY A 341 0.49 -4.33 30.59
C GLY A 341 -1.00 -4.02 30.39
N VAL A 342 -1.38 -3.75 29.15
CA VAL A 342 -2.76 -3.52 28.70
C VAL A 342 -3.18 -4.70 27.83
N ARG A 343 -4.26 -5.37 28.21
CA ARG A 343 -4.77 -6.56 27.50
C ARG A 343 -5.66 -6.16 26.32
N HIS A 344 -5.44 -6.81 25.18
CA HIS A 344 -6.24 -6.69 23.96
C HIS A 344 -6.61 -8.08 23.45
N ASP A 345 -7.89 -8.41 23.41
CA ASP A 345 -8.35 -9.70 22.89
C ASP A 345 -8.22 -9.73 21.36
N ILE A 346 -7.79 -10.87 20.82
CA ILE A 346 -7.57 -11.11 19.39
C ILE A 346 -8.26 -12.39 18.93
N GLY A 347 -8.78 -12.39 17.72
CA GLY A 347 -9.31 -13.58 17.05
C GLY A 347 -8.23 -14.37 16.30
N SER A 348 -7.18 -13.69 15.84
CA SER A 348 -6.02 -14.27 15.17
C SER A 348 -4.78 -13.39 15.35
N VAL A 349 -3.58 -13.92 15.03
CA VAL A 349 -2.34 -13.13 15.06
C VAL A 349 -2.35 -11.93 14.11
N VAL A 350 -3.20 -11.92 13.07
CA VAL A 350 -3.39 -10.76 12.19
C VAL A 350 -3.98 -9.56 12.95
N ASP A 351 -4.77 -9.79 13.99
CA ASP A 351 -5.38 -8.71 14.78
C ASP A 351 -4.34 -7.92 15.60
N ILE A 352 -3.08 -8.37 15.66
CA ILE A 352 -1.97 -7.60 16.23
C ILE A 352 -1.81 -6.24 15.53
N TYR A 353 -2.21 -6.11 14.26
CA TYR A 353 -2.21 -4.80 13.57
C TYR A 353 -3.14 -3.77 14.22
N ASN A 354 -4.17 -4.20 14.95
CA ASN A 354 -5.07 -3.28 15.66
C ASN A 354 -4.37 -2.58 16.84
N VAL A 355 -3.26 -3.13 17.34
CA VAL A 355 -2.44 -2.55 18.41
C VAL A 355 -1.09 -2.01 17.93
N ALA A 356 -0.97 -1.75 16.61
CA ALA A 356 0.29 -1.32 16.00
C ALA A 356 0.84 -0.01 16.57
N GLU A 357 -0.02 0.97 16.87
CA GLU A 357 0.43 2.25 17.44
C GLU A 357 0.93 2.10 18.89
N GLN A 358 0.33 1.20 19.68
CA GLN A 358 0.80 0.88 21.03
C GLN A 358 2.19 0.24 20.97
N ILE A 359 2.40 -0.73 20.07
CA ILE A 359 3.71 -1.34 19.81
C ILE A 359 4.76 -0.27 19.46
N ARG A 360 4.45 0.63 18.53
CA ARG A 360 5.34 1.73 18.15
C ARG A 360 5.63 2.67 19.31
N THR A 361 4.61 3.01 20.10
CA THR A 361 4.74 3.88 21.28
C THR A 361 5.70 3.29 22.30
N VAL A 362 5.56 2.00 22.63
CA VAL A 362 6.46 1.29 23.55
C VAL A 362 7.91 1.33 23.06
N ILE A 363 8.14 1.10 21.76
CA ILE A 363 9.47 1.13 21.17
C ILE A 363 10.07 2.54 21.26
N ARG A 364 9.30 3.59 20.96
CA ARG A 364 9.72 4.99 21.08
C ARG A 364 10.06 5.37 22.51
N GLU A 365 9.28 4.92 23.49
CA GLU A 365 9.54 5.13 24.91
C GLU A 365 10.89 4.52 25.33
N TYR A 366 11.20 3.30 24.88
CA TYR A 366 12.49 2.66 25.16
C TYR A 366 13.67 3.27 24.39
N ALA A 367 13.43 3.83 23.21
CA ALA A 367 14.44 4.54 22.43
C ALA A 367 14.77 5.90 23.08
N GLY A 368 13.77 6.63 23.56
CA GLY A 368 13.95 7.93 24.23
C GLY A 368 14.60 7.86 25.62
N GLN A 369 14.57 6.70 26.29
CA GLN A 369 15.24 6.49 27.58
C GLN A 369 16.76 6.20 27.45
N GLY A 370 17.29 6.10 26.22
CA GLY A 370 18.69 5.73 25.93
C GLY A 370 19.71 6.87 25.83
N GLU A 371 19.31 8.14 25.88
CA GLU A 371 20.20 9.31 25.67
C GLU A 371 20.64 10.06 26.94
N LEU A 372 20.58 9.43 28.11
CA LEU A 372 21.15 9.99 29.35
C LEU A 372 22.36 9.17 29.82
N THR A 373 23.49 9.35 29.14
CA THR A 373 24.81 9.19 29.76
C THR A 373 25.66 10.43 29.48
N PRO A 374 26.04 11.24 30.49
CA PRO A 374 26.95 12.34 30.31
C PRO A 374 28.36 11.77 30.15
N VAL A 375 28.99 12.01 29.00
CA VAL A 375 30.43 11.82 28.84
C VAL A 375 31.11 12.97 29.59
N SER A 376 31.84 12.62 30.66
CA SER A 376 32.82 13.51 31.31
C SER A 376 34.15 13.45 30.59
#